data_AF-A0AAE8MTK0-F1
#
_entry.id   AF-A0AAE8MTK0-F1
#
_cell.length_a   1.000
_cell.length_b   1.000
_cell.length_c   1.000
_cell.angle_alpha   90.00
_cell.angle_beta   90.00
_cell.angle_gamma   90.00
#
_symmetry.space_group_name_H-M   'P 1'
#
loop_
_entity.id
_entity.type
_entity.pdbx_description
1 polymer ?
#
loop_
_entity_poly.entity_id
_entity_poly.type
_entity_poly.pdbx_seq_one_letter_code
_entity_poly.pdbx_strand_id
1 'polypeptide(L)'
;MVASTQKLPPISKGSKVHKRPLTRQQQPSSSKSRIIYVSSSSPFVSVVKRVRKRLDKASVGASGPGKKVPLSARIEAMKKADGTAGDGSEVVVIGTGKAVEKVLRVASWFSDEKDCRVELVTKTVGTVDDIVAKGDDGMGDDGMGDESRVRKMSCLEATIRPR
;
A
#
# COMPACT_ATOMS: atom_id res chain seq x y z
N MET A 1 -9.44 7.63 -23.91
CA MET A 1 -8.60 6.67 -24.67
C MET A 1 -8.60 5.35 -23.92
N VAL A 2 -9.31 4.33 -24.43
CA VAL A 2 -9.26 2.97 -23.89
C VAL A 2 -8.03 2.31 -24.51
N ALA A 3 -7.00 2.05 -23.72
CA ALA A 3 -5.81 1.36 -24.21
C ALA A 3 -6.21 -0.07 -24.65
N SER A 4 -6.02 -0.39 -25.93
CA SER A 4 -6.16 -1.74 -26.45
C SER A 4 -5.23 -2.67 -25.69
N THR A 5 -5.78 -3.65 -24.96
CA THR A 5 -4.97 -4.64 -24.23
C THR A 5 -4.45 -5.68 -25.22
N GLN A 6 -3.33 -5.36 -25.86
CA GLN A 6 -2.63 -6.33 -26.71
C GLN A 6 -2.07 -7.45 -25.82
N LYS A 7 -2.61 -8.66 -25.97
CA LYS A 7 -2.13 -9.84 -25.25
C LYS A 7 -0.72 -10.15 -25.73
N LEU A 8 0.24 -10.19 -24.79
CA LEU A 8 1.61 -10.56 -25.09
C LEU A 8 1.69 -12.04 -25.53
N PRO A 9 2.63 -12.39 -26.42
CA PRO A 9 2.82 -13.77 -26.85
C PRO A 9 3.14 -14.67 -25.66
N PRO A 10 2.84 -15.98 -25.73
CA PRO A 10 3.26 -16.94 -24.71
C PRO A 10 4.75 -16.85 -24.41
N ILE A 11 5.15 -17.19 -23.18
CA ILE A 11 6.55 -17.30 -22.81
C ILE A 11 7.14 -18.50 -23.57
N SER A 12 8.34 -18.34 -24.12
CA SER A 12 9.07 -19.40 -24.82
C SER A 12 9.26 -20.62 -23.93
N LYS A 13 9.21 -21.82 -24.55
CA LYS A 13 9.44 -23.07 -23.83
C LYS A 13 10.86 -23.07 -23.26
N GLY A 14 11.00 -23.42 -21.98
CA GLY A 14 12.29 -23.47 -21.29
C GLY A 14 12.63 -22.21 -20.51
N SER A 15 12.05 -21.04 -20.81
CA SER A 15 12.35 -19.79 -20.11
C SER A 15 11.77 -19.75 -18.69
N LYS A 16 12.47 -19.06 -17.78
CA LYS A 16 12.07 -18.84 -16.38
C LYS A 16 11.71 -17.38 -16.15
N VAL A 17 10.65 -17.14 -15.37
CA VAL A 17 10.25 -15.79 -14.96
C VAL A 17 10.92 -15.43 -13.62
N HIS A 18 11.79 -14.44 -13.66
CA HIS A 18 12.40 -13.82 -12.49
C HIS A 18 11.62 -12.57 -12.11
N LYS A 19 10.87 -12.64 -11.00
CA LYS A 19 10.02 -11.53 -10.55
C LYS A 19 10.86 -10.44 -9.89
N ARG A 20 10.73 -9.20 -10.34
CA ARG A 20 11.35 -8.07 -9.63
C ARG A 20 10.50 -7.64 -8.43
N PRO A 21 11.11 -6.98 -7.42
CA PRO A 21 10.36 -6.34 -6.35
C PRO A 21 9.33 -5.34 -6.89
N LEU A 22 8.19 -5.23 -6.22
CA LEU A 22 7.17 -4.24 -6.56
C LEU A 22 7.75 -2.83 -6.46
N THR A 23 7.54 -2.01 -7.49
CA THR A 23 7.82 -0.57 -7.43
C THR A 23 6.91 0.06 -6.37
N ARG A 24 7.51 0.63 -5.33
CA ARG A 24 6.81 1.30 -4.24
C ARG A 24 7.11 2.78 -4.29
N GLN A 25 6.12 3.60 -3.93
CA GLN A 25 6.41 5.00 -3.63
C GLN A 25 7.39 5.04 -2.45
N GLN A 26 8.46 5.83 -2.61
CA GLN A 26 9.39 6.09 -1.52
C GLN A 26 8.61 6.74 -0.37
N GLN A 27 8.78 6.21 0.84
CA GLN A 27 8.16 6.84 1.99
C GLN A 27 8.80 8.22 2.20
N PRO A 28 8.00 9.27 2.44
CA PRO A 28 8.56 10.57 2.78
C PRO A 28 9.43 10.41 4.03
N SER A 29 10.59 11.08 4.06
CA SER A 29 11.54 11.05 5.19
C SER A 29 10.95 11.64 6.48
N SER A 30 9.78 12.26 6.39
CA SER A 30 9.04 12.78 7.53
C SER A 30 8.61 11.66 8.48
N SER A 31 8.74 11.93 9.78
CA SER A 31 8.19 11.12 10.87
C SER A 31 6.66 10.96 10.81
N LYS A 32 5.99 11.74 9.93
CA LYS A 32 4.55 11.71 9.62
C LYS A 32 4.20 10.81 8.41
N SER A 33 5.02 9.81 8.08
CA SER A 33 4.74 8.96 6.93
C SER A 33 3.34 8.31 7.02
N ARG A 34 2.47 8.68 6.08
CA ARG A 34 1.05 8.28 6.07
C ARG A 34 0.87 6.83 5.58
N ILE A 35 1.78 6.32 4.76
CA ILE A 35 1.59 5.07 3.99
C ILE A 35 2.15 3.82 4.70
N ILE A 36 1.32 2.81 4.97
CA ILE A 36 1.71 1.48 5.45
C ILE A 36 1.51 0.47 4.32
N TYR A 37 2.60 -0.13 3.87
CA TYR A 37 2.49 -1.30 2.99
C TYR A 37 2.30 -2.58 3.80
N VAL A 38 1.37 -3.41 3.35
CA VAL A 38 1.03 -4.70 3.97
C VAL A 38 1.48 -5.83 3.05
N SER A 39 2.16 -6.83 3.62
CA SER A 39 2.51 -8.06 2.92
C SER A 39 1.55 -9.18 3.30
N SER A 40 1.52 -10.25 2.50
CA SER A 40 0.73 -11.44 2.81
C SER A 40 1.19 -12.15 4.09
N SER A 41 2.42 -11.96 4.56
CA SER A 41 2.93 -12.53 5.82
C SER A 41 2.72 -11.60 7.03
N SER A 42 2.31 -10.34 6.83
CA SER A 42 2.13 -9.38 7.92
C SER A 42 1.03 -9.83 8.90
N PRO A 43 1.31 -9.93 10.22
CA PRO A 43 0.28 -10.26 11.21
C PRO A 43 -0.77 -9.15 11.31
N PHE A 44 -2.05 -9.52 11.37
CA PHE A 44 -3.18 -8.57 11.39
C PHE A 44 -3.05 -7.53 12.51
N VAL A 45 -2.86 -7.97 13.75
CA VAL A 45 -2.74 -7.09 14.93
C VAL A 45 -1.57 -6.11 14.81
N SER A 46 -0.47 -6.53 14.17
CA SER A 46 0.69 -5.65 13.92
C SER A 46 0.32 -4.51 12.97
N VAL A 47 -0.49 -4.77 11.94
CA VAL A 47 -0.99 -3.70 11.05
C VAL A 47 -1.88 -2.73 11.82
N VAL A 48 -2.85 -3.24 12.60
CA VAL A 48 -3.77 -2.41 13.40
C VAL A 48 -3.02 -1.50 14.37
N LYS A 49 -2.07 -2.06 15.13
CA LYS A 49 -1.24 -1.27 16.07
C LYS A 49 -0.40 -0.21 15.36
N ARG A 50 0.13 -0.52 14.16
CA ARG A 50 0.88 0.45 13.35
C ARG A 50 -0.01 1.60 12.86
N VAL A 51 -1.24 1.31 12.44
CA VAL A 51 -2.20 2.34 12.04
C VAL A 51 -2.54 3.24 13.22
N ARG A 52 -2.98 2.68 14.36
CA ARG A 52 -3.29 3.45 15.58
C ARG A 52 -2.12 4.35 16.01
N LYS A 53 -0.92 3.78 16.10
CA LYS A 53 0.30 4.54 16.45
C LYS A 53 0.58 5.71 15.50
N ARG A 54 0.25 5.58 14.22
CA ARG A 54 0.46 6.66 13.24
C ARG A 54 -0.63 7.73 13.35
N LEU A 55 -1.89 7.35 13.54
CA LEU A 55 -2.99 8.28 13.84
C LEU A 55 -2.71 9.09 15.12
N ASP A 56 -2.22 8.42 16.16
CA ASP A 56 -1.87 9.06 17.44
C ASP A 56 -0.71 10.04 17.29
N LYS A 57 0.33 9.70 16.53
CA LYS A 57 1.46 10.61 16.28
C LYS A 57 1.05 11.82 15.45
N ALA A 58 0.21 11.60 14.45
CA ALA A 58 -0.24 12.63 13.53
C ALA A 58 -1.07 13.69 14.26
N SER A 59 -1.92 13.28 15.21
CA SER A 59 -2.69 14.20 16.05
C SER A 59 -1.87 14.99 17.08
N VAL A 60 -0.63 14.58 17.42
CA VAL A 60 0.23 15.31 18.41
C VAL A 60 0.90 16.52 17.77
N GLY A 61 0.99 16.58 16.44
CA GLY A 61 1.76 17.59 15.70
C GLY A 61 1.08 18.94 15.45
N ALA A 62 -0.14 19.16 15.94
CA ALA A 62 -0.90 20.40 15.80
C ALA A 62 -1.51 20.78 17.15
N SER A 63 -0.71 21.42 18.02
CA SER A 63 -1.15 22.16 19.23
C SER A 63 -2.19 21.50 20.18
N GLY A 64 -2.35 20.17 20.14
CA GLY A 64 -3.37 19.45 20.90
C GLY A 64 -2.87 18.88 22.22
N PRO A 65 -3.78 18.53 23.16
CA PRO A 65 -3.42 18.07 24.50
C PRO A 65 -2.54 16.81 24.42
N GLY A 66 -1.55 16.76 25.33
CA GLY A 66 -0.41 15.84 25.25
C GLY A 66 -0.77 14.36 25.17
N LYS A 67 0.26 13.55 24.87
CA LYS A 67 0.27 12.10 24.59
C LYS A 67 -0.49 11.18 25.59
N LYS A 68 -0.97 11.71 26.73
CA LYS A 68 -1.64 10.98 27.80
C LYS A 68 -3.18 10.98 27.70
N VAL A 69 -3.76 11.72 26.76
CA VAL A 69 -5.22 11.77 26.56
C VAL A 69 -5.64 10.76 25.49
N PRO A 70 -6.74 10.01 25.66
CA PRO A 70 -7.22 9.06 24.65
C PRO A 70 -7.54 9.76 23.32
N LEU A 71 -7.35 9.06 22.20
CA LEU A 71 -7.53 9.60 20.85
C LEU A 71 -8.91 10.23 20.65
N SER A 72 -9.97 9.59 21.17
CA SER A 72 -11.35 10.09 21.12
C SER A 72 -11.49 11.48 21.74
N ALA A 73 -10.98 11.69 22.96
CA ALA A 73 -11.04 12.99 23.63
C ALA A 73 -10.21 14.07 22.91
N ARG A 74 -9.15 13.67 22.20
CA ARG A 74 -8.33 14.59 21.38
C ARG A 74 -9.06 15.00 20.10
N ILE A 75 -9.76 14.06 19.46
CA ILE A 75 -10.64 14.32 18.31
C ILE A 75 -11.77 15.28 18.71
N GLU A 76 -12.40 15.07 19.87
CA GLU A 76 -13.42 15.98 20.40
C GLU A 76 -12.87 17.39 20.68
N ALA A 77 -11.66 17.50 21.22
CA ALA A 77 -11.00 18.79 21.41
C ALA A 77 -10.71 19.50 20.08
N MET A 78 -10.27 18.76 19.06
CA MET A 78 -10.07 19.31 17.71
C MET A 78 -11.37 19.77 17.06
N LYS A 79 -12.49 19.08 17.28
CA LYS A 79 -13.81 19.52 16.78
C LYS A 79 -14.31 20.80 17.43
N LYS A 80 -13.94 21.05 18.69
CA LYS A 80 -14.32 22.26 19.43
C LYS A 80 -13.45 23.47 19.05
N ALA A 81 -12.22 23.24 18.63
CA ALA A 81 -11.32 24.24 18.07
C ALA A 81 -11.58 24.36 16.56
N ASP A 82 -12.73 24.92 16.18
CA ASP A 82 -13.08 25.10 14.77
C ASP A 82 -12.04 25.99 14.07
N GLY A 83 -11.39 25.50 13.01
CA GLY A 83 -10.46 26.29 12.20
C GLY A 83 -9.14 25.64 11.80
N THR A 84 -9.16 24.49 11.12
CA THR A 84 -8.53 24.27 9.81
C THR A 84 -8.91 22.87 9.35
N ALA A 85 -9.41 22.71 8.13
CA ALA A 85 -9.65 21.40 7.53
C ALA A 85 -8.37 20.56 7.61
N GLY A 86 -8.40 19.57 8.50
CA GLY A 86 -7.21 18.91 9.01
C GLY A 86 -6.55 18.04 7.95
N ASP A 87 -5.52 18.58 7.30
CA ASP A 87 -4.54 17.85 6.51
C ASP A 87 -3.58 17.01 7.41
N GLY A 88 -4.04 16.65 8.61
CA GLY A 88 -3.18 16.36 9.75
C GLY A 88 -2.95 14.89 10.04
N SER A 89 -3.94 14.01 9.87
CA SER A 89 -3.87 12.64 10.36
C SER A 89 -4.62 11.64 9.49
N GLU A 90 -4.03 11.31 8.36
CA GLU A 90 -4.48 10.18 7.54
C GLU A 90 -3.42 9.09 7.54
N VAL A 91 -3.87 7.84 7.58
CA VAL A 91 -3.03 6.66 7.37
C VAL A 91 -3.57 5.87 6.19
N VAL A 92 -2.72 5.66 5.20
CA VAL A 92 -3.04 4.91 3.98
C VAL A 92 -2.46 3.51 4.11
N VAL A 93 -3.29 2.49 4.00
CA VAL A 93 -2.87 1.08 4.07
C VAL A 93 -2.97 0.47 2.67
N ILE A 94 -1.84 0.04 2.12
CA ILE A 94 -1.74 -0.45 0.74
C ILE A 94 -1.35 -1.93 0.73
N GLY A 95 -2.05 -2.73 -0.07
CA GLY A 95 -1.76 -4.15 -0.27
C GLY A 95 -2.11 -4.62 -1.68
N THR A 96 -1.30 -5.56 -2.18
CA THR A 96 -1.44 -6.11 -3.54
C THR A 96 -1.55 -7.63 -3.51
N GLY A 97 -2.25 -8.22 -4.48
CA GLY A 97 -2.39 -9.69 -4.58
C GLY A 97 -2.94 -10.32 -3.30
N LYS A 98 -2.27 -11.34 -2.75
CA LYS A 98 -2.69 -12.02 -1.51
C LYS A 98 -2.81 -11.11 -0.28
N ALA A 99 -2.20 -9.93 -0.29
CA ALA A 99 -2.30 -8.99 0.83
C ALA A 99 -3.62 -8.19 0.83
N VAL A 100 -4.38 -8.18 -0.27
CA VAL A 100 -5.64 -7.44 -0.40
C VAL A 100 -6.65 -7.86 0.67
N GLU A 101 -6.79 -9.17 0.92
CA GLU A 101 -7.67 -9.70 1.97
C GLU A 101 -7.33 -9.09 3.35
N LYS A 102 -6.04 -8.98 3.67
CA LYS A 102 -5.59 -8.41 4.94
C LYS A 102 -5.89 -6.91 5.04
N VAL A 103 -5.71 -6.18 3.95
CA VAL A 103 -6.07 -4.74 3.90
C VAL A 103 -7.56 -4.56 4.14
N LEU A 104 -8.39 -5.38 3.49
CA LEU A 104 -9.85 -5.34 3.67
C LEU A 104 -10.26 -5.66 5.11
N ARG A 105 -9.64 -6.67 5.75
CA ARG A 105 -9.88 -6.99 7.17
C ARG A 105 -9.50 -5.84 8.11
N VAL A 106 -8.39 -5.17 7.84
CA VAL A 106 -7.98 -3.99 8.62
C VAL A 106 -8.96 -2.84 8.41
N ALA A 107 -9.37 -2.59 7.17
CA ALA A 107 -10.37 -1.57 6.85
C ALA A 107 -11.71 -1.84 7.56
N SER A 108 -12.21 -3.07 7.51
CA SER A 108 -13.43 -3.48 8.23
C SER A 108 -13.30 -3.22 9.73
N TRP A 109 -12.18 -3.61 10.35
CA TRP A 109 -11.95 -3.38 11.78
C TRP A 109 -12.01 -1.89 12.15
N PHE A 110 -11.39 -1.02 11.36
CA PHE A 110 -11.43 0.44 11.59
C PHE A 110 -12.78 1.08 11.22
N SER A 111 -13.59 0.43 10.39
CA SER A 111 -14.94 0.91 10.06
C SER A 111 -15.92 0.71 11.21
N ASP A 112 -15.72 -0.33 12.02
CA ASP A 112 -16.54 -0.61 13.20
C ASP A 112 -16.18 0.32 14.38
N GLU A 113 -15.00 0.93 14.34
CA GLU A 113 -14.52 1.87 15.35
C GLU A 113 -15.19 3.24 15.20
N LYS A 114 -15.75 3.76 16.31
CA LYS A 114 -16.55 5.01 16.30
C LYS A 114 -15.72 6.27 16.02
N ASP A 115 -14.40 6.19 16.18
CA ASP A 115 -13.48 7.32 16.10
C ASP A 115 -12.80 7.48 14.74
N CYS A 116 -13.08 6.58 13.78
CA CYS A 116 -12.46 6.56 12.47
C CYS A 116 -13.49 6.62 11.33
N ARG A 117 -13.03 7.09 10.16
CA ARG A 117 -13.68 6.93 8.86
C ARG A 117 -12.71 6.22 7.92
N VAL A 118 -13.26 5.32 7.09
CA VAL A 118 -12.48 4.50 6.17
C VAL A 118 -12.96 4.75 4.74
N GLU A 119 -12.01 4.87 3.82
CA GLU A 119 -12.25 5.01 2.38
C GLU A 119 -11.42 3.98 1.62
N LEU A 120 -12.01 3.34 0.61
CA LEU A 120 -11.39 2.25 -0.16
C LEU A 120 -11.23 2.65 -1.62
N VAL A 121 -10.04 2.44 -2.16
CA VAL A 121 -9.73 2.69 -3.58
C VAL A 121 -9.06 1.45 -4.18
N THR A 122 -9.63 0.96 -5.29
CA THR A 122 -9.00 -0.10 -6.09
C THR A 122 -8.04 0.52 -7.11
N LYS A 123 -6.85 -0.06 -7.23
CA LYS A 123 -5.80 0.38 -8.16
C LYS A 123 -5.20 -0.80 -8.90
N THR A 124 -4.58 -0.53 -10.04
CA THR A 124 -3.77 -1.50 -10.77
C THR A 124 -2.32 -1.06 -10.73
N VAL A 125 -1.43 -1.94 -10.27
CA VAL A 125 0.02 -1.69 -10.22
C VAL A 125 0.71 -2.53 -11.29
N GLY A 126 1.57 -1.89 -12.09
CA GLY A 126 2.47 -2.59 -13.00
C GLY A 126 3.77 -2.95 -12.30
N THR A 127 4.29 -4.14 -12.56
CA THR A 127 5.61 -4.58 -12.11
C THR A 127 6.34 -5.20 -13.28
N VAL A 128 7.63 -4.92 -13.40
CA VAL A 128 8.48 -5.51 -14.43
C VAL A 128 9.01 -6.84 -13.91
N ASP A 129 8.82 -7.92 -14.65
CA ASP A 129 9.46 -9.21 -14.38
C ASP A 129 10.38 -9.54 -15.56
N ASP A 130 11.48 -10.24 -15.29
CA ASP A 130 12.44 -10.69 -16.30
C ASP A 130 12.13 -12.09 -16.77
N ILE A 131 12.36 -12.36 -18.05
CA ILE A 131 12.26 -13.66 -18.68
C ILE A 131 13.66 -14.05 -19.11
N VAL A 132 14.18 -15.08 -18.44
CA VAL A 132 15.54 -15.59 -18.66
C VAL A 132 15.42 -16.93 -19.37
N ALA A 133 16.09 -17.09 -20.52
CA ALA A 133 16.19 -18.37 -21.21
C ALA A 133 17.02 -19.37 -20.38
N LYS A 134 16.73 -20.66 -20.48
CA LYS A 134 17.41 -21.70 -19.68
C LYS A 134 18.48 -22.38 -20.55
N GLY A 135 19.76 -22.03 -20.34
CA GLY A 135 20.96 -22.50 -21.08
C GLY A 135 21.21 -21.64 -22.33
N ASP A 136 22.43 -21.26 -22.71
CA ASP A 136 23.71 -21.96 -22.56
C ASP A 136 24.92 -21.04 -22.33
N ASP A 137 25.95 -21.61 -21.72
CA ASP A 137 27.22 -21.03 -21.33
C ASP A 137 28.20 -20.97 -22.52
N GLY A 138 27.70 -20.99 -23.76
CA GLY A 138 28.55 -21.08 -24.94
C GLY A 138 27.76 -21.05 -26.25
N MET A 139 28.06 -20.06 -27.09
CA MET A 139 27.93 -20.08 -28.56
C MET A 139 26.67 -20.75 -29.15
N GLY A 140 25.61 -19.97 -29.34
CA GLY A 140 24.46 -20.32 -30.19
C GLY A 140 23.63 -19.09 -30.54
N ASP A 141 23.84 -18.55 -31.73
CA ASP A 141 23.04 -17.52 -32.39
C ASP A 141 21.61 -18.02 -32.61
N ASP A 142 20.62 -17.33 -32.02
CA ASP A 142 19.22 -17.26 -32.47
C ASP A 142 18.41 -16.32 -31.54
N GLY A 143 18.73 -15.02 -31.53
CA GLY A 143 17.82 -13.90 -31.19
C GLY A 143 17.02 -13.88 -29.86
N MET A 144 17.12 -14.86 -28.97
CA MET A 144 16.36 -14.95 -27.72
C MET A 144 17.12 -14.29 -26.57
N GLY A 145 17.24 -12.97 -26.62
CA GLY A 145 17.77 -12.17 -25.52
C GLY A 145 16.84 -12.18 -24.29
N ASP A 146 17.41 -11.88 -23.13
CA ASP A 146 16.63 -11.61 -21.91
C ASP A 146 15.56 -10.54 -22.19
N GLU A 147 14.30 -10.85 -21.89
CA GLU A 147 13.16 -9.95 -22.12
C GLU A 147 12.58 -9.49 -20.78
N SER A 148 12.20 -8.22 -20.67
CA SER A 148 11.43 -7.72 -19.53
C SER A 148 9.95 -7.56 -19.91
N ARG A 149 9.04 -8.15 -19.12
CA ARG A 149 7.59 -8.01 -19.31
C ARG A 149 6.90 -7.33 -18.13
N VAL A 150 5.88 -6.53 -18.43
CA VAL A 150 5.06 -5.88 -17.41
C VAL A 150 3.92 -6.81 -16.96
N ARG A 151 3.94 -7.22 -15.69
CA ARG A 151 2.83 -7.87 -15.01
C ARG A 151 1.96 -6.85 -14.31
N LYS A 152 0.65 -6.89 -14.57
CA LYS A 152 -0.35 -6.08 -13.85
C LYS A 152 -0.86 -6.84 -12.62
N MET A 153 -1.05 -6.10 -11.53
CA MET A 153 -1.48 -6.60 -10.23
C MET A 153 -2.62 -5.75 -9.68
N SER A 154 -3.64 -6.39 -9.13
CA SER A 154 -4.67 -5.69 -8.35
C SER A 154 -4.11 -5.20 -7.02
N CYS A 155 -4.48 -3.97 -6.67
CA CYS A 155 -4.06 -3.26 -5.47
C CYS A 155 -5.29 -2.69 -4.77
N LEU A 156 -5.31 -2.76 -3.44
CA LEU A 156 -6.30 -2.10 -2.61
C LEU A 156 -5.60 -1.09 -1.70
N GLU A 157 -6.16 0.10 -1.67
CA GLU A 157 -5.76 1.20 -0.80
C GLU A 157 -6.90 1.48 0.17
N ALA A 158 -6.60 1.45 1.46
CA ALA A 158 -7.53 1.81 2.53
C ALA A 158 -7.01 3.06 3.25
N THR A 159 -7.70 4.17 3.05
CA THR A 159 -7.45 5.44 3.73
C THR A 159 -8.23 5.45 5.04
N ILE A 160 -7.53 5.69 6.15
CA ILE A 160 -8.09 5.73 7.49
C ILE A 160 -7.80 7.10 8.09
N ARG A 161 -8.85 7.81 8.51
CA ARG A 161 -8.77 9.15 9.11
C ARG A 161 -9.68 9.27 10.33
N PRO A 162 -9.34 10.09 11.34
CA PRO A 162 -10.23 10.37 12.45
C PRO A 162 -11.56 10.97 12.01
N ARG A 163 -12.62 10.69 12.77
CA ARG A 163 -14.00 11.12 12.48
C ARG A 163 -14.35 12.49 13.05
#